data_AF-A0A8J4QXE7-F1
#
_entry.id   AF-A0A8J4QXE7-F1
#
_cell.length_a   1.000
_cell.length_b   1.000
_cell.length_c   1.000
_cell.angle_alpha   90.00
_cell.angle_beta   90.00
_cell.angle_gamma   90.00
#
_symmetry.space_group_name_H-M   'P 1'
#
loop_
_entity.id
_entity.type
_entity.pdbx_description
1 polymer ?
#
loop_
_entity_poly.entity_id
_entity_poly.type
_entity_poly.pdbx_seq_one_letter_code
_entity_poly.pdbx_strand_id
1 'polypeptide(L)'
;MIDTSGGLDQQRTGAVRLSKFDYRLSNKLVGWGMRMKSKHFIALHLRFEPDMLAFSGCDYGGGEKERIELGEIRKRWKTLHVRLTYS
;
A
#
# COMPACT_ATOMS: atom_id res chain seq x y z
N MET A 1 5.74 -39.26 1.78
CA MET A 1 6.84 -38.55 2.46
C MET A 1 7.41 -37.60 1.42
N ILE A 2 7.32 -36.28 1.63
CA ILE A 2 7.89 -35.32 0.68
C ILE A 2 9.28 -34.95 1.21
N ASP A 3 10.27 -35.27 0.39
CA ASP A 3 11.71 -35.13 0.61
C ASP A 3 12.11 -33.65 0.84
N THR A 4 12.93 -33.39 1.85
CA THR A 4 13.44 -32.06 2.24
C THR A 4 14.90 -31.82 1.84
N SER A 5 15.45 -32.57 0.89
CA SER A 5 16.83 -32.42 0.46
C SER A 5 16.95 -31.54 -0.80
N GLY A 6 17.21 -30.24 -0.58
CA GLY A 6 17.46 -29.28 -1.64
C GLY A 6 18.02 -27.97 -1.09
N GLY A 7 19.26 -28.03 -0.60
CA GLY A 7 20.05 -26.83 -0.32
C GLY A 7 20.71 -26.33 -1.60
N LEU A 8 20.65 -25.02 -1.85
CA LEU A 8 21.79 -24.13 -2.06
C LEU A 8 21.26 -22.76 -2.54
N ASP A 9 21.63 -21.78 -1.74
CA ASP A 9 22.14 -20.48 -2.17
C ASP A 9 21.47 -19.78 -3.37
N GLN A 10 20.59 -18.83 -3.03
CA GLN A 10 20.49 -17.61 -3.81
C GLN A 10 20.61 -16.44 -2.83
N GLN A 11 21.85 -16.04 -2.55
CA GLN A 11 22.17 -14.69 -2.10
C GLN A 11 21.62 -13.66 -3.12
N ARG A 12 20.34 -13.31 -2.99
CA ARG A 12 19.80 -12.02 -3.45
C ARG A 12 19.94 -11.05 -2.30
N THR A 13 21.09 -10.39 -2.23
CA THR A 13 21.35 -9.27 -1.31
C THR A 13 20.37 -8.13 -1.61
N GLY A 14 19.27 -8.07 -0.86
CA GLY A 14 18.22 -7.05 -1.04
C GLY A 14 16.82 -7.48 -0.61
N ALA A 15 16.58 -8.77 -0.35
CA ALA A 15 15.27 -9.23 0.10
C ALA A 15 15.13 -9.09 1.64
N VAL A 16 14.35 -8.11 2.09
CA VAL A 16 13.82 -8.10 3.46
C VAL A 16 12.88 -9.29 3.61
N ARG A 17 13.27 -10.28 4.42
CA ARG A 17 12.46 -11.48 4.69
C ARG A 17 11.64 -11.25 5.95
N LEU A 18 10.35 -11.56 5.90
CA LEU A 18 9.51 -11.59 7.09
C LEU A 18 9.98 -12.73 8.01
N SER A 19 9.77 -12.56 9.32
CA SER A 19 10.15 -13.60 10.27
C SER A 19 9.25 -14.83 10.12
N LYS A 20 9.72 -15.98 10.60
CA LYS A 20 8.89 -17.20 10.67
C LYS A 20 7.62 -16.97 11.51
N PHE A 21 7.63 -16.02 12.43
CA PHE A 21 6.47 -15.69 13.25
C PHE A 21 5.41 -14.93 12.44
N ASP A 22 5.82 -13.90 11.70
CA ASP A 22 4.92 -13.05 10.90
C ASP A 22 4.16 -13.86 9.85
N TYR A 23 4.86 -14.77 9.17
CA TYR A 23 4.25 -15.69 8.20
C TYR A 23 3.19 -16.59 8.83
N ARG A 24 3.45 -17.14 10.03
CA ARG A 24 2.49 -18.02 10.72
C ARG A 24 1.24 -17.26 11.14
N LEU A 25 1.40 -16.04 11.65
CA LEU A 25 0.28 -15.21 12.07
C LEU A 25 -0.58 -14.80 10.87
N SER A 26 0.06 -14.34 9.79
CA SER A 26 -0.62 -13.97 8.55
C SER A 26 -1.44 -15.13 7.98
N ASN A 27 -0.86 -16.35 7.89
CA ASN A 27 -1.57 -17.52 7.39
C ASN A 27 -2.76 -17.93 8.27
N LYS A 28 -2.65 -17.80 9.59
CA LYS A 28 -3.77 -18.06 10.50
C LYS A 28 -4.90 -17.07 10.29
N LEU A 29 -4.59 -15.77 10.20
CA LEU A 29 -5.59 -14.71 9.99
C LEU A 29 -6.31 -14.86 8.65
N VAL A 30 -5.59 -15.12 7.56
CA VAL A 30 -6.19 -15.35 6.24
C VAL A 30 -7.02 -16.63 6.23
N GLY A 31 -6.52 -17.70 6.86
CA GLY A 31 -7.22 -18.98 6.97
C GLY A 31 -8.55 -18.88 7.72
N TRP A 32 -8.54 -18.25 8.90
CA TRP A 32 -9.72 -18.09 9.74
C TRP A 32 -10.67 -17.00 9.23
N GLY A 33 -10.15 -15.85 8.77
CA GLY A 33 -11.00 -14.70 8.44
C GLY A 33 -11.53 -14.69 7.01
N MET A 34 -10.68 -15.01 6.03
CA MET A 34 -10.96 -14.72 4.62
C MET A 34 -11.26 -16.00 3.82
N ARG A 35 -10.45 -17.05 3.99
CA ARG A 35 -10.61 -18.31 3.26
C ARG A 35 -11.86 -19.09 3.65
N MET A 36 -12.41 -18.85 4.85
CA MET A 36 -13.71 -19.39 5.23
C MET A 36 -14.87 -18.78 4.45
N LYS A 37 -14.71 -17.56 3.93
CA LYS A 37 -15.76 -16.82 3.19
C LYS A 37 -15.64 -17.00 1.66
N SER A 38 -14.42 -17.09 1.13
CA SER A 38 -14.17 -17.33 -0.30
C SER A 38 -12.78 -17.92 -0.52
N LYS A 39 -12.64 -18.78 -1.55
CA LYS A 39 -11.34 -19.35 -1.96
C LYS A 39 -10.39 -18.29 -2.53
N HIS A 40 -10.93 -17.23 -3.13
CA HIS A 40 -10.17 -16.13 -3.72
C HIS A 40 -10.54 -14.82 -3.03
N PHE A 41 -9.54 -13.98 -2.78
CA PHE A 41 -9.72 -12.66 -2.20
C PHE A 41 -8.75 -11.67 -2.82
N ILE A 42 -9.15 -10.39 -2.84
CA ILE A 42 -8.31 -9.28 -3.27
C ILE A 42 -7.96 -8.48 -2.01
N ALA A 43 -6.67 -8.23 -1.80
CA ALA A 43 -6.21 -7.34 -0.74
C ALA A 43 -5.90 -5.98 -1.35
N LEU A 44 -6.62 -4.95 -0.91
CA LEU A 44 -6.39 -3.56 -1.31
C LEU A 44 -5.81 -2.83 -0.10
N HIS A 45 -4.63 -2.23 -0.27
CA HIS A 45 -4.08 -1.30 0.70
C HIS A 45 -4.42 0.11 0.23
N LEU A 46 -5.41 0.72 0.87
CA LEU A 46 -5.79 2.10 0.60
C LEU A 46 -5.11 3.01 1.62
N ARG A 47 -4.35 4.00 1.16
CA ARG A 47 -3.73 5.03 2.00
C ARG A 47 -4.41 6.36 1.71
N PHE A 48 -5.17 6.86 2.68
CA PHE A 48 -5.97 8.09 2.59
C PHE A 48 -5.39 9.19 3.48
N GLU A 49 -4.13 9.54 3.24
CA GLU A 49 -3.51 10.68 3.92
C GLU A 49 -3.66 11.96 3.08
N PRO A 50 -3.85 13.14 3.72
CA PRO A 50 -4.08 14.41 3.02
C PRO A 50 -2.95 14.81 2.05
N ASP A 51 -1.72 14.38 2.29
CA ASP A 51 -0.59 14.57 1.40
C ASP A 51 -0.80 13.88 0.04
N MET A 52 -1.26 12.62 0.07
CA MET A 52 -1.55 11.85 -1.15
C MET A 52 -2.79 12.37 -1.87
N LEU A 53 -3.83 12.76 -1.14
CA LEU A 53 -5.03 13.38 -1.70
C LEU A 53 -4.70 14.72 -2.38
N ALA A 54 -3.81 15.50 -1.77
CA ALA A 54 -3.33 16.73 -2.36
C ALA A 54 -2.56 16.49 -3.68
N PHE A 55 -1.92 15.33 -3.88
CA PHE A 55 -1.19 15.06 -5.12
C PHE A 55 -2.03 14.45 -6.24
N SER A 56 -3.13 13.77 -5.92
CA SER A 56 -4.03 13.22 -6.95
C SER A 56 -4.76 14.33 -7.73
N GLY A 57 -5.06 15.46 -7.08
CA GLY A 57 -5.82 16.55 -7.68
C GLY A 57 -7.28 16.22 -8.00
N CYS A 58 -7.79 15.10 -7.52
CA CYS A 58 -9.21 14.77 -7.60
C CYS A 58 -10.02 15.59 -6.58
N ASP A 59 -11.30 15.80 -6.90
CA ASP A 59 -12.28 16.25 -5.91
C ASP A 59 -12.83 15.03 -5.17
N TYR A 60 -12.79 15.05 -3.84
CA TYR A 60 -13.22 13.97 -2.97
C TYR A 60 -14.55 14.27 -2.27
N GLY A 61 -15.19 15.40 -2.59
CA GLY A 61 -16.53 15.76 -2.10
C GLY A 61 -16.55 16.55 -0.79
N GLY A 62 -15.40 17.02 -0.28
CA GLY A 62 -15.31 17.91 0.87
C GLY A 62 -15.51 19.41 0.54
N GLY A 63 -15.82 19.73 -0.72
CA GLY A 63 -16.15 21.07 -1.17
C GLY A 63 -14.96 22.04 -1.15
N GLU A 64 -15.25 23.34 -1.18
CA GLU A 64 -14.21 24.36 -1.36
C GLU A 64 -13.18 24.40 -0.23
N LYS A 65 -13.61 24.08 1.00
CA LYS A 65 -12.71 24.00 2.16
C LYS A 65 -11.61 22.94 1.94
N GLU A 66 -11.99 21.74 1.52
CA GLU A 66 -11.02 20.67 1.24
C GLU A 66 -10.09 21.06 0.08
N ARG A 67 -10.62 21.70 -0.98
CA ARG A 67 -9.81 22.15 -2.11
C ARG A 67 -8.74 23.16 -1.69
N ILE A 68 -9.07 24.08 -0.79
CA ILE A 68 -8.12 25.06 -0.26
C ILE A 68 -7.06 24.36 0.58
N GLU A 69 -7.45 23.53 1.55
CA GLU A 69 -6.52 22.81 2.45
C GLU A 69 -5.55 21.89 1.66
N LEU A 70 -6.07 21.11 0.71
CA LEU A 70 -5.24 20.28 -0.18
C LEU A 70 -4.38 21.13 -1.13
N GLY A 71 -4.84 22.31 -1.52
CA GLY A 71 -4.07 23.28 -2.29
C GLY A 71 -2.89 23.86 -1.51
N GLU A 72 -3.06 24.13 -0.22
CA GLU A 72 -1.99 24.61 0.66
C GLU A 72 -0.91 23.56 0.89
N ILE A 73 -1.31 22.30 1.07
CA ILE A 73 -0.38 21.17 1.20
C ILE A 73 0.52 21.10 -0.04
N ARG A 74 -0.03 21.20 -1.26
CA ARG A 74 0.77 21.21 -2.50
C ARG A 74 1.81 22.32 -2.53
N LYS A 75 1.43 23.54 -2.13
CA LYS A 75 2.32 24.71 -2.12
C LYS A 75 3.51 24.54 -1.17
N ARG A 76 3.36 23.73 -0.12
CA ARG A 76 4.42 23.44 0.85
C ARG A 76 5.59 22.63 0.25
N TRP A 77 5.33 21.83 -0.79
CA TRP A 77 6.33 20.94 -1.39
C TRP A 77 7.07 21.60 -2.56
N LYS A 78 8.21 22.24 -2.27
CA LYS A 78 9.00 23.02 -3.24
C LYS A 78 9.65 22.22 -4.38
N THR A 79 9.88 20.92 -4.18
CA THR A 79 10.56 20.03 -5.15
C THR A 79 9.59 19.19 -5.97
N LEU A 80 8.29 19.31 -5.73
CA LEU A 80 7.30 18.52 -6.42
C LEU A 80 6.87 19.23 -7.70
N HIS A 81 7.20 18.62 -8.85
CA HIS A 81 6.81 19.11 -10.16
C HIS A 81 5.29 18.99 -10.30
N VAL A 82 4.56 20.03 -9.90
CA VAL A 82 3.14 20.15 -10.23
C VAL A 82 3.08 20.35 -11.74
N ARG A 83 2.60 19.34 -12.47
CA ARG A 83 2.24 19.51 -13.88
C ARG A 83 1.02 20.42 -13.90
N LEU A 84 1.26 21.73 -13.90
CA LEU A 84 0.25 22.76 -14.10
C LEU A 84 -0.19 22.73 -15.57
N THR A 85 -0.92 21.69 -15.95
CA THR A 85 -1.67 21.66 -17.21
C THR A 85 -3.14 21.52 -16.83
N TYR A 86 -3.76 22.66 -16.52
CA TYR A 86 -5.19 22.83 -16.72
C TYR A 86 -5.32 23.57 -18.05
N SER A 87 -6.01 22.93 -19.01
CA SER A 87 -6.52 23.56 -20.23
C SER A 87 -7.93 24.07 -19.99
#